data_AF-A0A150GIR1-F1
#
_entry.id   AF-A0A150GIR1-F1
#
_cell.length_a   1.000
_cell.length_b   1.000
_cell.length_c   1.000
_cell.angle_alpha   90.00
_cell.angle_beta   90.00
_cell.angle_gamma   90.00
#
_symmetry.space_group_name_H-M   'P 1'
#
loop_
_entity.id
_entity.type
_entity.pdbx_description
1 polymer ?
#
loop_
_entity_poly.entity_id
_entity_poly.type
_entity_poly.pdbx_seq_one_letter_code
_entity_poly.pdbx_strand_id
1 'polypeptide(L)'
;MKRHEELRQAIADEVGVPAEKMRTPASYLRQLSEVAVPNYAIAKLRALLGANGPFADPDQRPLFTRMLLANPHAVLTIAAVSLNRKVDNLVELLEFAPPPPAAKAGGKAAAAAAAWTAARVRVLRVAARDPRILKMKPETFKAKLAKLEALVGRGHSYAMDMVHSKPALMACYSSDLLAAKMALLKSVAEGDASWAAELEYAEPARMAQLLTAGMDKLARLRYLSAKKMTSQSMQKVIRTSIKDFDAQHRDFPAWLARQPARSPTSPWRP
;
A
#
# COMPACT_ATOMS: atom_id res chain seq x y z
N MET A 1 8.12 34.50 -4.40
CA MET A 1 7.35 34.21 -3.18
C MET A 1 6.23 33.18 -3.38
N LYS A 2 5.33 33.32 -4.38
CA LYS A 2 4.24 32.34 -4.66
C LYS A 2 4.66 30.87 -4.72
N ARG A 3 5.76 30.54 -5.43
CA ARG A 3 6.27 29.15 -5.57
C ARG A 3 6.69 28.49 -4.25
N HIS A 4 7.11 29.28 -3.26
CA HIS A 4 7.52 28.75 -1.95
C HIS A 4 6.29 28.45 -1.07
N GLU A 5 5.22 29.24 -1.19
CA GLU A 5 3.97 29.00 -0.46
C GLU A 5 3.21 27.78 -1.02
N GLU A 6 3.22 27.60 -2.35
CA GLU A 6 2.61 26.43 -3.01
C GLU A 6 3.33 25.13 -2.63
N LEU A 7 4.66 25.14 -2.57
CA LEU A 7 5.44 23.97 -2.13
C LEU A 7 5.19 23.65 -0.65
N ARG A 8 5.05 24.68 0.18
CA ARG A 8 4.78 24.56 1.62
C ARG A 8 3.39 23.99 1.88
N GLN A 9 2.39 24.42 1.13
CA GLN A 9 1.02 23.90 1.25
C GLN A 9 0.93 22.44 0.77
N ALA A 10 1.59 22.10 -0.35
CA ALA A 10 1.63 20.74 -0.86
C ALA A 10 2.27 19.76 0.14
N ILE A 11 3.36 20.19 0.81
CA ILE A 11 4.00 19.39 1.87
C ILE A 11 3.07 19.28 3.08
N ALA A 12 2.47 20.38 3.55
CA ALA A 12 1.55 20.39 4.68
C ALA A 12 0.36 19.42 4.51
N ASP A 13 -0.20 19.39 3.31
CA ASP A 13 -1.32 18.51 2.96
C ASP A 13 -0.88 17.03 2.88
N GLU A 14 0.39 16.75 2.55
CA GLU A 14 0.95 15.40 2.47
C GLU A 14 1.31 14.80 3.86
N VAL A 15 1.72 15.63 4.82
CA VAL A 15 2.09 15.19 6.20
C VAL A 15 1.00 15.41 7.26
N GLY A 16 -0.13 16.03 6.91
CA GLY A 16 -1.25 16.25 7.85
C GLY A 16 -0.92 17.24 8.98
N VAL A 17 0.03 18.17 8.75
CA VAL A 17 0.42 19.20 9.71
C VAL A 17 0.07 20.57 9.12
N PRO A 18 -0.61 21.47 9.85
CA PRO A 18 -1.02 22.78 9.33
C PRO A 18 0.18 23.60 8.79
N ALA A 19 0.06 24.14 7.58
CA ALA A 19 1.11 24.90 6.88
C ALA A 19 1.67 26.08 7.71
N GLU A 20 0.83 26.66 8.56
CA GLU A 20 1.14 27.72 9.52
C GLU A 20 2.22 27.32 10.54
N LYS A 21 2.34 26.03 10.87
CA LYS A 21 3.38 25.50 11.76
C LYS A 21 4.71 25.21 11.05
N MET A 22 4.74 25.20 9.71
CA MET A 22 5.95 24.93 8.93
C MET A 22 6.62 26.24 8.48
N ARG A 23 7.33 26.96 9.36
CA ARG A 23 7.84 28.30 9.00
C ARG A 23 8.80 28.34 7.81
N THR A 24 9.57 27.29 7.50
CA THR A 24 10.38 27.16 6.26
C THR A 24 10.74 25.68 5.96
N PRO A 25 11.15 25.30 4.73
CA PRO A 25 11.76 23.98 4.47
C PRO A 25 12.98 23.69 5.36
N ALA A 26 13.72 24.74 5.75
CA ALA A 26 14.80 24.66 6.71
C ALA A 26 14.33 24.32 8.14
N SER A 27 13.12 24.73 8.56
CA SER A 27 12.60 24.37 9.88
C SER A 27 12.17 22.90 9.98
N TYR A 28 11.79 22.26 8.86
CA TYR A 28 11.51 20.82 8.80
C TYR A 28 12.80 19.99 8.89
N LEU A 29 13.84 20.39 8.14
CA LEU A 29 15.18 19.79 8.28
C LEU A 29 15.76 20.05 9.67
N ARG A 30 15.45 21.20 10.29
CA ARG A 30 15.83 21.51 11.67
C ARG A 30 15.10 20.63 12.68
N GLN A 31 13.78 20.40 12.54
CA GLN A 31 13.04 19.45 13.37
C GLN A 31 13.50 18.00 13.18
N LEU A 32 13.83 17.58 11.96
CA LEU A 32 14.46 16.28 11.70
C LEU A 32 15.90 16.20 12.24
N SER A 33 16.61 17.33 12.36
CA SER A 33 17.92 17.41 13.01
C SER A 33 17.86 17.53 14.54
N GLU A 34 16.72 18.01 15.08
CA GLU A 34 16.41 18.09 16.52
C GLU A 34 15.86 16.75 17.05
N VAL A 35 15.23 15.94 16.20
CA VAL A 35 15.20 14.48 16.41
C VAL A 35 16.62 14.02 16.16
N ALA A 36 17.47 14.05 17.19
CA ALA A 36 18.82 13.52 17.14
C ALA A 36 18.76 12.14 16.50
N VAL A 37 19.08 12.05 15.20
CA VAL A 37 19.14 10.76 14.50
C VAL A 37 20.26 10.06 15.23
N PRO A 38 19.96 9.03 16.04
CA PRO A 38 20.95 8.52 16.96
C PRO A 38 22.18 8.11 16.16
N ASN A 39 23.40 8.28 16.69
CA ASN A 39 24.62 7.94 15.96
C ASN A 39 24.57 6.50 15.38
N TYR A 40 23.84 5.59 16.04
CA TYR A 40 23.56 4.25 15.53
C TYR A 40 22.79 4.25 14.19
N ALA A 41 21.81 5.13 14.00
CA ALA A 41 21.01 5.22 12.78
C ALA A 41 21.82 5.80 11.61
N ILE A 42 22.67 6.80 11.86
CA ILE A 42 23.59 7.35 10.85
C ILE A 42 24.60 6.27 10.41
N ALA A 43 25.23 5.58 11.37
CA ALA A 43 26.16 4.48 11.09
C ALA A 43 25.49 3.37 10.28
N LYS A 44 24.25 3.01 10.62
CA LYS A 44 23.45 2.03 9.90
C LYS A 44 23.12 2.45 8.47
N LEU A 45 22.73 3.72 8.25
CA LEU A 45 22.49 4.23 6.91
C LEU A 45 23.75 4.19 6.04
N ARG A 46 24.91 4.54 6.62
CA ARG A 46 26.21 4.39 5.94
C ARG A 46 26.52 2.93 5.60
N ALA A 47 26.25 2.00 6.50
CA ALA A 47 26.43 0.57 6.24
C ALA A 47 25.49 0.03 5.14
N LEU A 48 24.26 0.52 5.08
CA LEU A 48 23.26 0.10 4.10
C LEU A 48 23.50 0.68 2.69
N LEU A 49 23.92 1.95 2.62
CA LEU A 49 24.02 2.72 1.37
C LEU A 49 25.47 2.96 0.90
N GLY A 50 26.46 2.58 1.71
CA GLY A 50 27.87 2.70 1.35
C GLY A 50 28.22 1.88 0.10
N ALA A 51 29.41 2.08 -0.46
CA ALA A 51 29.85 1.43 -1.70
C ALA A 51 29.75 -0.11 -1.67
N ASN A 52 29.94 -0.70 -0.47
CA ASN A 52 29.85 -2.15 -0.25
C ASN A 52 28.56 -2.56 0.49
N GLY A 53 27.59 -1.65 0.61
CA GLY A 53 26.32 -1.90 1.30
C GLY A 53 25.35 -2.73 0.45
N PRO A 54 24.36 -3.40 1.08
CA PRO A 54 23.35 -4.19 0.39
C PRO A 54 22.47 -3.39 -0.59
N PHE A 55 22.43 -2.06 -0.44
CA PHE A 55 21.70 -1.16 -1.33
C PHE A 55 22.64 -0.16 -2.03
N ALA A 56 23.88 -0.59 -2.30
CA ALA A 56 24.87 0.20 -3.03
C ALA A 56 24.44 0.53 -4.47
N ASP A 57 23.63 -0.35 -5.07
CA ASP A 57 23.07 -0.24 -6.42
C ASP A 57 22.32 1.10 -6.61
N PRO A 58 22.71 1.93 -7.61
CA PRO A 58 22.07 3.21 -7.91
C PRO A 58 20.55 3.14 -8.08
N ASP A 59 20.01 2.03 -8.61
CA ASP A 59 18.57 1.89 -8.84
C ASP A 59 17.79 1.56 -7.56
N GLN A 60 18.47 0.97 -6.57
CA GLN A 60 17.89 0.61 -5.27
C GLN A 60 17.86 1.80 -4.31
N ARG A 61 18.84 2.72 -4.39
CA ARG A 61 18.98 3.86 -3.46
C ARG A 61 17.74 4.76 -3.39
N PRO A 62 17.14 5.23 -4.51
CA PRO A 62 15.96 6.09 -4.45
C PRO A 62 14.76 5.38 -3.81
N LEU A 63 14.61 4.07 -4.05
CA LEU A 63 13.53 3.28 -3.48
C LEU A 63 13.70 3.10 -1.97
N PHE A 64 14.93 2.82 -1.54
CA PHE A 64 15.26 2.74 -0.12
C PHE A 64 15.05 4.08 0.60
N THR A 65 15.45 5.20 -0.01
CA THR A 65 15.18 6.54 0.53
C THR A 65 13.67 6.80 0.65
N ARG A 66 12.87 6.42 -0.35
CA ARG A 66 11.40 6.53 -0.27
C ARG A 66 10.82 5.70 0.87
N MET A 67 11.30 4.47 1.07
CA MET A 67 10.88 3.64 2.21
C MET A 67 11.17 4.30 3.55
N LEU A 68 12.37 4.88 3.69
CA LEU A 68 12.77 5.60 4.90
C LEU A 68 11.88 6.81 5.16
N LEU A 69 11.55 7.60 4.13
CA LEU A 69 10.67 8.77 4.26
C LEU A 69 9.23 8.35 4.62
N ALA A 70 8.73 7.28 3.99
CA ALA A 70 7.38 6.80 4.22
C ALA A 70 7.19 6.21 5.62
N ASN A 71 8.19 5.48 6.15
CA ASN A 71 8.12 4.93 7.49
C ASN A 71 9.54 4.72 8.09
N PRO A 72 10.15 5.77 8.67
CA PRO A 72 11.51 5.69 9.20
C PRO A 72 11.62 4.61 10.28
N HIS A 73 10.63 4.55 11.16
CA HIS A 73 10.60 3.58 12.26
C HIS A 73 10.57 2.13 11.74
N ALA A 74 9.81 1.83 10.69
CA ALA A 74 9.74 0.47 10.15
C ALA A 74 11.08 -0.01 9.58
N VAL A 75 11.83 0.87 8.94
CA VAL A 75 13.12 0.54 8.31
C VAL A 75 14.26 0.57 9.32
N LEU A 76 14.32 1.60 10.18
CA LEU A 76 15.41 1.81 11.13
C LEU A 76 15.37 0.85 12.33
N THR A 77 14.24 0.22 12.64
CA THR A 77 14.17 -0.81 13.71
C THR A 77 14.66 -2.20 13.28
N ILE A 78 14.71 -2.51 11.98
CA ILE A 78 15.14 -3.82 11.48
C ILE A 78 16.66 -3.84 11.31
N ALA A 79 17.40 -4.74 11.97
CA ALA A 79 18.85 -4.86 11.78
C ALA A 79 19.25 -4.93 10.29
N ALA A 80 20.38 -4.31 9.91
CA ALA A 80 20.76 -4.14 8.50
C ALA A 80 20.84 -5.48 7.72
N VAL A 81 21.45 -6.49 8.34
CA VAL A 81 21.54 -7.86 7.79
C VAL A 81 20.15 -8.47 7.62
N SER A 82 19.28 -8.31 8.61
CA SER A 82 17.90 -8.80 8.57
C SER A 82 17.07 -8.08 7.51
N LEU A 83 17.33 -6.80 7.24
CA LEU A 83 16.63 -6.05 6.21
C LEU A 83 16.97 -6.57 4.82
N ASN A 84 18.26 -6.80 4.52
CA ASN A 84 18.65 -7.39 3.24
C ASN A 84 18.04 -8.79 3.08
N ARG A 85 18.15 -9.65 4.10
CA ARG A 85 17.51 -10.99 4.09
C ARG A 85 15.99 -10.90 3.90
N LYS A 86 15.33 -9.90 4.47
CA LYS A 86 13.88 -9.69 4.28
C LYS A 86 13.52 -9.27 2.86
N VAL A 87 14.34 -8.45 2.22
CA VAL A 87 14.17 -8.11 0.79
C VAL A 87 14.36 -9.36 -0.06
N ASP A 88 15.43 -10.12 0.19
CA ASP A 88 15.71 -11.37 -0.55
C ASP A 88 14.60 -12.41 -0.37
N ASN A 89 14.12 -12.62 0.87
CA ASN A 89 12.98 -13.49 1.13
C ASN A 89 11.71 -13.02 0.40
N LEU A 90 11.48 -11.70 0.31
CA LEU A 90 10.35 -11.18 -0.45
C LEU A 90 10.52 -11.34 -1.95
N VAL A 91 11.75 -11.35 -2.48
CA VAL A 91 12.00 -11.66 -3.90
C VAL A 91 11.55 -13.09 -4.21
N GLU A 92 11.91 -14.02 -3.34
CA GLU A 92 11.50 -15.42 -3.46
C GLU A 92 9.99 -15.58 -3.32
N LEU A 93 9.39 -14.93 -2.30
CA LEU A 93 7.94 -15.01 -2.04
C LEU A 93 7.09 -14.35 -3.13
N LEU A 94 7.61 -13.30 -3.76
CA LEU A 94 6.93 -12.62 -4.84
C LEU A 94 7.28 -13.25 -6.22
N GLU A 95 7.94 -14.42 -6.20
CA GLU A 95 8.28 -15.23 -7.37
C GLU A 95 8.97 -14.47 -8.50
N PHE A 96 9.70 -13.40 -8.16
CA PHE A 96 10.27 -12.53 -9.18
C PHE A 96 11.51 -13.13 -9.85
N ALA A 97 12.28 -13.93 -9.11
CA ALA A 97 13.44 -14.69 -9.61
C ALA A 97 13.91 -15.71 -8.56
N PRO A 98 14.52 -16.84 -8.97
CA PRO A 98 15.27 -17.70 -8.06
C PRO A 98 16.60 -17.02 -7.65
N PRO A 99 17.15 -17.31 -6.46
CA PRO A 99 18.42 -16.75 -6.02
C PRO A 99 19.54 -17.12 -7.01
N PRO A 100 20.46 -16.19 -7.30
CA PRO A 100 21.54 -16.45 -8.24
C PRO A 100 22.41 -17.60 -7.72
N PRO A 101 22.81 -18.55 -8.58
CA PRO A 101 23.65 -19.67 -8.15
C PRO A 101 25.01 -19.14 -7.65
N ALA A 102 25.49 -19.73 -6.55
CA ALA A 102 26.81 -19.38 -6.01
C ALA A 102 27.91 -19.71 -7.04
N ALA A 103 28.52 -18.66 -7.58
CA ALA A 103 29.85 -18.66 -8.19
C ALA A 103 30.15 -19.70 -9.28
N LYS A 104 29.35 -19.76 -10.36
CA LYS A 104 29.84 -20.31 -11.63
C LYS A 104 29.99 -19.18 -12.66
N ALA A 105 31.23 -18.82 -12.97
CA ALA A 105 31.54 -17.85 -14.01
C ALA A 105 31.02 -18.37 -15.37
N GLY A 106 29.98 -17.72 -15.89
CA GLY A 106 29.38 -18.04 -17.19
C GLY A 106 28.19 -17.14 -17.50
N GLY A 107 27.86 -16.98 -18.78
CA GLY A 107 26.79 -16.06 -19.22
C GLY A 107 25.42 -16.31 -18.57
N LYS A 108 25.10 -17.57 -18.24
CA LYS A 108 23.86 -17.94 -17.51
C LYS A 108 23.84 -17.40 -16.09
N ALA A 109 24.97 -17.36 -15.39
CA ALA A 109 25.05 -16.81 -14.04
C ALA A 109 24.93 -15.28 -14.04
N ALA A 110 25.49 -14.60 -15.05
CA ALA A 110 25.32 -13.16 -15.22
C ALA A 110 23.85 -12.79 -15.50
N ALA A 111 23.16 -13.56 -16.36
CA ALA A 111 21.74 -13.36 -16.63
C ALA A 111 20.86 -13.59 -15.37
N ALA A 112 21.14 -14.65 -14.60
CA ALA A 112 20.44 -14.91 -13.34
C ALA A 112 20.67 -13.80 -12.31
N ALA A 113 21.90 -13.29 -12.19
CA ALA A 113 22.22 -12.17 -11.32
C ALA A 113 21.48 -10.88 -11.74
N ALA A 114 21.43 -10.57 -13.03
CA ALA A 114 20.67 -9.42 -13.54
C ALA A 114 19.16 -9.55 -13.26
N ALA A 115 18.59 -10.75 -13.46
CA ALA A 115 17.19 -11.02 -13.16
C ALA A 115 16.89 -10.85 -11.66
N TRP A 116 17.78 -11.34 -10.78
CA TRP A 116 17.67 -11.17 -9.34
C TRP A 116 17.75 -9.70 -8.91
N THR A 117 18.67 -8.92 -9.49
CA THR A 117 18.75 -7.47 -9.22
C THR A 117 17.48 -6.76 -9.64
N ALA A 118 16.95 -7.06 -10.84
CA ALA A 118 15.68 -6.51 -11.31
C ALA A 118 14.50 -6.90 -10.40
N ALA A 119 14.48 -8.14 -9.90
CA ALA A 119 13.52 -8.64 -8.94
C ALA A 119 13.58 -7.88 -7.62
N ARG A 120 14.78 -7.67 -7.05
CA ARG A 120 15.00 -6.85 -5.85
C ARG A 120 14.46 -5.43 -6.03
N VAL A 121 14.70 -4.80 -7.17
CA VAL A 121 14.16 -3.47 -7.49
C VAL A 121 12.62 -3.48 -7.46
N ARG A 122 11.96 -4.52 -7.97
CA ARG A 122 10.49 -4.65 -7.90
C ARG A 122 10.00 -4.79 -6.45
N VAL A 123 10.64 -5.63 -5.64
CA VAL A 123 10.34 -5.75 -4.20
C VAL A 123 10.51 -4.43 -3.47
N LEU A 124 11.59 -3.70 -3.75
CA LEU A 124 11.85 -2.40 -3.15
C LEU A 124 10.80 -1.36 -3.57
N ARG A 125 10.24 -1.42 -4.79
CA ARG A 125 9.09 -0.59 -5.17
C ARG A 125 7.84 -0.91 -4.36
N VAL A 126 7.57 -2.20 -4.13
CA VAL A 126 6.47 -2.67 -3.29
C VAL A 126 6.67 -2.18 -1.85
N ALA A 127 7.86 -2.39 -1.28
CA ALA A 127 8.19 -1.95 0.07
C ALA A 127 8.21 -0.41 0.21
N ALA A 128 8.58 0.33 -0.83
CA ALA A 128 8.52 1.79 -0.84
C ALA A 128 7.08 2.32 -0.76
N ARG A 129 6.10 1.57 -1.26
CA ARG A 129 4.67 1.90 -1.13
C ARG A 129 4.11 1.52 0.24
N ASP A 130 4.57 0.42 0.83
CA ASP A 130 4.23 0.06 2.21
C ASP A 130 5.37 -0.69 2.91
N PRO A 131 6.19 0.01 3.72
CA PRO A 131 7.35 -0.60 4.38
C PRO A 131 6.99 -1.69 5.40
N ARG A 132 5.73 -1.78 5.84
CA ARG A 132 5.30 -2.77 6.84
C ARG A 132 5.34 -4.20 6.29
N ILE A 133 5.29 -4.38 4.97
CA ILE A 133 5.43 -5.69 4.33
C ILE A 133 6.75 -6.37 4.71
N LEU A 134 7.82 -5.60 4.94
CA LEU A 134 9.13 -6.11 5.36
C LEU A 134 9.10 -6.72 6.76
N LYS A 135 8.17 -6.31 7.63
CA LYS A 135 8.04 -6.86 8.97
C LYS A 135 7.28 -8.19 8.99
N MET A 136 6.57 -8.52 7.92
CA MET A 136 5.80 -9.75 7.83
C MET A 136 6.71 -10.98 7.79
N LYS A 137 6.26 -12.07 8.43
CA LYS A 137 6.91 -13.37 8.29
C LYS A 137 6.53 -14.00 6.94
N PRO A 138 7.43 -14.73 6.27
CA PRO A 138 7.14 -15.42 5.01
C PRO A 138 5.87 -16.28 5.05
N GLU A 139 5.68 -17.02 6.13
CA GLU A 139 4.55 -17.94 6.31
C GLU A 139 3.24 -17.16 6.44
N THR A 140 3.27 -16.03 7.16
CA THR A 140 2.13 -15.12 7.26
C THR A 140 1.79 -14.49 5.92
N PHE A 141 2.82 -14.13 5.13
CA PHE A 141 2.63 -13.59 3.79
C PHE A 141 1.94 -14.62 2.88
N LYS A 142 2.47 -15.85 2.80
CA LYS A 142 1.88 -16.96 2.02
C LYS A 142 0.45 -17.25 2.46
N ALA A 143 0.19 -17.35 3.76
CA ALA A 143 -1.15 -17.61 4.28
C ALA A 143 -2.15 -16.49 3.94
N LYS A 144 -1.73 -15.21 4.03
CA LYS A 144 -2.58 -14.08 3.63
C LYS A 144 -2.82 -14.05 2.12
N LEU A 145 -1.82 -14.42 1.32
CA LEU A 145 -1.93 -14.45 -0.14
C LEU A 145 -2.90 -15.56 -0.59
N ALA A 146 -2.76 -16.77 -0.05
CA ALA A 146 -3.70 -17.86 -0.31
C ALA A 146 -5.14 -17.50 0.10
N LYS A 147 -5.32 -16.79 1.22
CA LYS A 147 -6.63 -16.26 1.61
C LYS A 147 -7.16 -15.20 0.65
N LEU A 148 -6.28 -14.33 0.13
CA LEU A 148 -6.66 -13.33 -0.88
C LEU A 148 -7.07 -14.00 -2.20
N GLU A 149 -6.34 -15.02 -2.65
CA GLU A 149 -6.69 -15.83 -3.83
C GLU A 149 -8.07 -16.47 -3.68
N ALA A 150 -8.30 -17.18 -2.56
CA ALA A 150 -9.58 -17.80 -2.27
C ALA A 150 -10.72 -16.78 -2.20
N LEU A 151 -10.45 -15.60 -1.62
CA LEU A 151 -11.45 -14.55 -1.47
C LEU A 151 -11.89 -13.94 -2.80
N VAL A 152 -10.92 -13.66 -3.67
CA VAL A 152 -11.15 -13.02 -4.97
C VAL A 152 -11.64 -14.06 -5.99
N GLY A 153 -11.35 -15.35 -5.78
CA GLY A 153 -11.73 -16.42 -6.70
C GLY A 153 -10.96 -16.37 -8.02
N ARG A 154 -9.75 -15.80 -7.99
CA ARG A 154 -8.85 -15.62 -9.15
C ARG A 154 -7.52 -16.31 -8.84
N GLY A 155 -6.77 -16.65 -9.89
CA GLY A 155 -5.50 -17.36 -9.76
C GLY A 155 -4.40 -16.57 -9.02
N HIS A 156 -3.33 -17.28 -8.66
CA HIS A 156 -2.18 -16.75 -7.93
C HIS A 156 -1.59 -15.47 -8.54
N SER A 157 -1.37 -15.45 -9.86
CA SER A 157 -0.82 -14.30 -10.57
C SER A 157 -1.66 -13.04 -10.41
N TYR A 158 -2.99 -13.17 -10.45
CA TYR A 158 -3.92 -12.06 -10.26
C TYR A 158 -3.80 -11.48 -8.84
N ALA A 159 -3.79 -12.33 -7.81
CA ALA A 159 -3.64 -11.90 -6.42
C ALA A 159 -2.27 -11.22 -6.19
N MET A 160 -1.24 -11.74 -6.82
CA MET A 160 0.10 -11.15 -6.80
C MET A 160 0.14 -9.75 -7.42
N ASP A 161 -0.49 -9.55 -8.57
CA ASP A 161 -0.61 -8.23 -9.20
C ASP A 161 -1.41 -7.24 -8.35
N MET A 162 -2.42 -7.72 -7.61
CA MET A 162 -3.11 -6.91 -6.60
C MET A 162 -2.14 -6.44 -5.50
N VAL A 163 -1.30 -7.34 -4.96
CA VAL A 163 -0.31 -7.01 -3.93
C VAL A 163 0.74 -6.02 -4.47
N HIS A 164 1.22 -6.20 -5.71
CA HIS A 164 2.15 -5.27 -6.35
C HIS A 164 1.55 -3.86 -6.48
N SER A 165 0.27 -3.78 -6.85
CA SER A 165 -0.44 -2.51 -6.98
C SER A 165 -0.70 -1.84 -5.62
N LYS A 166 -1.18 -2.60 -4.63
CA LYS A 166 -1.55 -2.11 -3.30
C LYS A 166 -1.02 -3.04 -2.20
N PRO A 167 0.24 -2.88 -1.78
CA PRO A 167 0.86 -3.75 -0.78
C PRO A 167 0.19 -3.67 0.61
N ALA A 168 -0.52 -2.58 0.86
CA ALA A 168 -1.32 -2.37 2.08
C ALA A 168 -2.41 -3.44 2.28
N LEU A 169 -2.84 -4.15 1.23
CA LEU A 169 -3.70 -5.33 1.33
C LEU A 169 -3.15 -6.36 2.32
N MET A 170 -1.84 -6.55 2.30
CA MET A 170 -1.18 -7.54 3.15
C MET A 170 -0.96 -7.01 4.56
N ALA A 171 -0.55 -5.74 4.70
CA ALA A 171 -0.10 -5.18 5.98
C ALA A 171 -1.24 -4.71 6.90
N CYS A 172 -2.26 -4.02 6.37
CA CYS A 172 -3.29 -3.36 7.19
C CYS A 172 -4.46 -4.27 7.54
N TYR A 173 -4.81 -5.19 6.65
CA TYR A 173 -6.12 -5.82 6.71
C TYR A 173 -6.02 -7.21 7.34
N SER A 174 -6.92 -7.46 8.29
CA SER A 174 -7.24 -8.82 8.70
C SER A 174 -7.95 -9.52 7.53
N SER A 175 -7.77 -10.83 7.43
CA SER A 175 -8.45 -11.61 6.40
C SER A 175 -9.98 -11.46 6.51
N ASP A 176 -10.51 -11.33 7.73
CA ASP A 176 -11.95 -11.18 7.97
C ASP A 176 -12.48 -9.83 7.47
N LEU A 177 -11.70 -8.76 7.62
CA LEU A 177 -12.08 -7.44 7.08
C LEU A 177 -12.07 -7.44 5.55
N LEU A 178 -11.09 -8.09 4.91
CA LEU A 178 -11.11 -8.26 3.45
C LEU A 178 -12.33 -9.07 3.01
N ALA A 179 -12.64 -10.15 3.73
CA ALA A 179 -13.81 -10.99 3.46
C ALA A 179 -15.12 -10.19 3.57
N ALA A 180 -15.28 -9.41 4.64
CA ALA A 180 -16.45 -8.55 4.83
C ALA A 180 -16.58 -7.49 3.72
N LYS A 181 -15.47 -6.88 3.28
CA LYS A 181 -15.48 -5.93 2.17
C LYS A 181 -15.86 -6.58 0.85
N MET A 182 -15.33 -7.76 0.55
CA MET A 182 -15.67 -8.47 -0.68
C MET A 182 -17.14 -8.89 -0.69
N ALA A 183 -17.66 -9.39 0.45
CA ALA A 183 -19.07 -9.72 0.60
C ALA A 183 -19.98 -8.50 0.39
N LEU A 184 -19.60 -7.35 0.94
CA LEU A 184 -20.30 -6.07 0.70
C LEU A 184 -20.29 -5.69 -0.77
N LEU A 185 -19.13 -5.75 -1.44
CA LEU A 185 -19.02 -5.42 -2.86
C LEU A 185 -19.92 -6.33 -3.71
N LYS A 186 -19.91 -7.66 -3.46
CA LYS A 186 -20.79 -8.62 -4.13
C LYS A 186 -22.27 -8.31 -3.90
N SER A 187 -22.69 -8.10 -2.65
CA SER A 187 -24.07 -7.76 -2.30
C SER A 187 -24.55 -6.46 -2.97
N VAL A 188 -23.66 -5.47 -3.06
CA VAL A 188 -23.99 -4.20 -3.72
C VAL A 188 -24.10 -4.37 -5.24
N ALA A 189 -23.32 -5.27 -5.83
CA ALA A 189 -23.35 -5.60 -7.25
C ALA A 189 -24.52 -6.49 -7.67
N GLU A 190 -25.07 -7.32 -6.78
CA GLU A 190 -26.25 -8.16 -7.08
C GLU A 190 -27.46 -7.34 -7.56
N GLY A 191 -27.58 -6.08 -7.10
CA GLY A 191 -28.65 -5.18 -7.51
C GLY A 191 -28.41 -4.44 -8.83
N ASP A 192 -27.24 -4.57 -9.46
CA ASP A 192 -26.88 -3.82 -10.66
C ASP A 192 -25.91 -4.59 -11.59
N ALA A 193 -26.36 -4.85 -12.82
CA ALA A 193 -25.61 -5.63 -13.80
C ALA A 193 -24.27 -4.98 -14.22
N SER A 194 -24.19 -3.64 -14.25
CA SER A 194 -22.96 -2.91 -14.59
C SER A 194 -21.91 -3.09 -13.50
N TRP A 195 -22.33 -3.02 -12.24
CA TRP A 195 -21.48 -3.26 -11.08
C TRP A 195 -21.06 -4.71 -10.93
N ALA A 196 -21.94 -5.66 -11.24
CA ALA A 196 -21.59 -7.07 -11.32
C ALA A 196 -20.49 -7.32 -12.37
N ALA A 197 -20.65 -6.76 -13.57
CA ALA A 197 -19.63 -6.83 -14.61
C ALA A 197 -18.34 -6.11 -14.20
N GLU A 198 -18.40 -4.95 -13.55
CA GLU A 198 -17.21 -4.23 -13.07
C GLU A 198 -16.40 -5.06 -12.07
N LEU A 199 -17.05 -5.80 -11.17
CA LEU A 199 -16.38 -6.70 -10.22
C LEU A 199 -15.83 -7.95 -10.89
N GLU A 200 -16.59 -8.52 -11.83
CA GLU A 200 -16.16 -9.69 -12.58
C GLU A 200 -14.91 -9.36 -13.40
N TYR A 201 -14.97 -8.33 -14.24
CA TYR A 201 -13.87 -7.95 -15.15
C TYR A 201 -12.90 -6.92 -14.54
N ALA A 202 -12.86 -6.80 -13.21
CA ALA A 202 -11.94 -5.88 -12.56
C ALA A 202 -10.48 -6.29 -12.84
N GLU A 203 -9.67 -5.34 -13.28
CA GLU A 203 -8.21 -5.49 -13.28
C GLU A 203 -7.67 -5.63 -11.85
N PRO A 204 -6.53 -6.33 -11.62
CA PRO A 204 -5.96 -6.53 -10.28
C PRO A 204 -5.80 -5.23 -9.49
N ALA A 205 -5.29 -4.18 -10.13
CA ALA A 205 -5.11 -2.88 -9.49
C ALA A 205 -6.44 -2.22 -9.09
N ARG A 206 -7.51 -2.43 -9.88
CA ARG A 206 -8.85 -1.91 -9.59
C ARG A 206 -9.49 -2.68 -8.44
N MET A 207 -9.47 -4.02 -8.47
CA MET A 207 -9.97 -4.86 -7.38
C MET A 207 -9.24 -4.54 -6.07
N ALA A 208 -7.91 -4.38 -6.12
CA ALA A 208 -7.11 -3.98 -4.98
C ALA A 208 -7.51 -2.60 -4.43
N GLN A 209 -7.85 -1.65 -5.30
CA GLN A 209 -8.35 -0.33 -4.90
C GLN A 209 -9.72 -0.43 -4.20
N LEU A 210 -10.62 -1.28 -4.70
CA LEU A 210 -11.93 -1.50 -4.08
C LEU A 210 -11.79 -2.10 -2.66
N LEU A 211 -10.96 -3.14 -2.51
CA LEU A 211 -10.74 -3.81 -1.23
C LEU A 211 -9.92 -2.97 -0.22
N THR A 212 -9.06 -2.07 -0.70
CA THR A 212 -8.33 -1.13 0.17
C THR A 212 -9.11 0.15 0.47
N ALA A 213 -10.27 0.37 -0.15
CA ALA A 213 -11.10 1.54 0.12
C ALA A 213 -11.54 1.57 1.59
N GLY A 214 -11.59 2.78 2.15
CA GLY A 214 -12.15 3.00 3.47
C GLY A 214 -13.61 2.53 3.52
N MET A 215 -14.04 2.10 4.70
CA MET A 215 -15.39 1.59 4.89
C MET A 215 -16.46 2.68 4.66
N ASP A 216 -16.13 3.94 4.91
CA ASP A 216 -16.93 5.13 4.56
C ASP A 216 -17.23 5.20 3.05
N LYS A 217 -16.24 4.90 2.20
CA LYS A 217 -16.39 4.88 0.75
C LYS A 217 -17.27 3.72 0.29
N LEU A 218 -17.15 2.55 0.93
CA LEU A 218 -18.02 1.41 0.65
C LEU A 218 -19.46 1.66 1.10
N ALA A 219 -19.68 2.45 2.16
CA ALA A 219 -21.01 2.86 2.58
C ALA A 219 -21.73 3.72 1.52
N ARG A 220 -20.99 4.50 0.73
CA ARG A 220 -21.53 5.26 -0.40
C ARG A 220 -22.05 4.35 -1.52
N LEU A 221 -21.33 3.28 -1.84
CA LEU A 221 -21.80 2.27 -2.81
C LEU A 221 -23.10 1.62 -2.33
N ARG A 222 -23.17 1.26 -1.03
CA ARG A 222 -24.41 0.73 -0.43
C ARG A 222 -25.57 1.71 -0.49
N TYR A 223 -25.33 2.98 -0.19
CA TYR A 223 -26.36 4.03 -0.29
C TYR A 223 -26.90 4.14 -1.72
N LEU A 224 -26.02 4.21 -2.71
CA LEU A 224 -26.42 4.32 -4.12
C LEU A 224 -27.18 3.07 -4.59
N SER A 225 -26.74 1.88 -4.19
CA SER A 225 -27.46 0.62 -4.45
C SER A 225 -28.87 0.64 -3.84
N ALA A 226 -28.99 1.03 -2.57
CA ALA A 226 -30.28 1.10 -1.86
C ALA A 226 -31.25 2.12 -2.49
N LYS A 227 -30.72 3.19 -3.11
CA LYS A 227 -31.49 4.20 -3.84
C LYS A 227 -31.70 3.86 -5.32
N LYS A 228 -31.14 2.74 -5.81
CA LYS A 228 -31.11 2.35 -7.23
C LYS A 228 -30.49 3.45 -8.12
N MET A 229 -29.46 4.13 -7.63
CA MET A 229 -28.76 5.23 -8.30
C MET A 229 -27.34 4.81 -8.74
N THR A 230 -27.25 3.81 -9.61
CA THR A 230 -26.01 3.11 -9.98
C THR A 230 -25.43 3.57 -11.33
N SER A 231 -25.71 4.81 -11.74
CA SER A 231 -25.24 5.36 -13.02
C SER A 231 -23.72 5.58 -13.13
N GLN A 232 -22.98 5.44 -12.03
CA GLN A 232 -21.54 5.63 -11.96
C GLN A 232 -20.83 4.32 -11.64
N SER A 233 -19.62 4.12 -12.17
CA SER A 233 -18.78 2.97 -11.79
C SER A 233 -18.41 2.99 -10.31
N MET A 234 -18.20 1.82 -9.71
CA MET A 234 -17.78 1.70 -8.32
C MET A 234 -16.50 2.49 -8.06
N GLN A 235 -15.54 2.41 -8.99
CA GLN A 235 -14.28 3.14 -8.89
C GLN A 235 -14.47 4.66 -8.85
N LYS A 236 -15.43 5.20 -9.61
CA LYS A 236 -15.73 6.63 -9.61
C LYS A 236 -16.28 7.05 -8.24
N VAL A 237 -17.26 6.32 -7.71
CA VAL A 237 -17.85 6.58 -6.39
C VAL A 237 -16.80 6.57 -5.26
N ILE A 238 -15.88 5.61 -5.28
CA ILE A 238 -14.79 5.51 -4.27
C ILE A 238 -13.77 6.66 -4.39
N ARG A 239 -13.60 7.23 -5.59
CA ARG A 239 -12.70 8.37 -5.81
C ARG A 239 -13.33 9.73 -5.48
N THR A 240 -14.66 9.84 -5.54
CA THR A 240 -15.37 11.06 -5.17
C THR A 240 -15.03 11.47 -3.74
N SER A 241 -14.76 12.76 -3.54
CA SER A 241 -14.51 13.30 -2.19
C SER A 241 -15.78 13.20 -1.34
N ILE A 242 -15.66 13.19 -0.01
CA ILE A 242 -16.84 13.19 0.87
C ILE A 242 -17.69 14.45 0.64
N LYS A 243 -17.04 15.60 0.47
CA LYS A 243 -17.70 16.89 0.22
C LYS A 243 -18.53 16.86 -1.06
N ASP A 244 -17.96 16.35 -2.16
CA ASP A 244 -18.66 16.29 -3.44
C ASP A 244 -19.79 15.26 -3.40
N PHE A 245 -19.56 14.12 -2.72
CA PHE A 245 -20.58 13.09 -2.56
C PHE A 245 -21.77 13.61 -1.75
N ASP A 246 -21.53 14.28 -0.62
CA ASP A 246 -22.56 14.83 0.25
C ASP A 246 -23.33 15.98 -0.44
N ALA A 247 -22.65 16.77 -1.29
CA ALA A 247 -23.29 17.80 -2.10
C ALA A 247 -24.28 17.19 -3.12
N GLN A 248 -23.91 16.06 -3.74
CA GLN A 248 -24.76 15.32 -4.69
C GLN A 248 -25.87 14.53 -3.99
N HIS A 249 -25.61 14.06 -2.77
CA HIS A 249 -26.48 13.16 -2.01
C HIS A 249 -26.71 13.69 -0.59
N ARG A 250 -27.44 14.80 -0.47
CA ARG A 250 -27.64 15.52 0.81
C ARG A 250 -28.27 14.68 1.92
N ASP A 251 -29.03 13.63 1.59
CA ASP A 251 -29.63 12.71 2.56
C ASP A 251 -28.69 11.57 2.98
N PHE A 252 -27.49 11.44 2.40
CA PHE A 252 -26.52 10.39 2.74
C PHE A 252 -26.11 10.39 4.22
N PRO A 253 -25.74 11.53 4.85
CA PRO A 253 -25.39 11.52 6.28
C PRO A 253 -26.55 11.04 7.17
N ALA A 254 -27.77 11.48 6.89
CA ALA A 254 -28.97 11.04 7.61
C ALA A 254 -29.32 9.57 7.34
N TRP A 255 -29.09 9.08 6.12
CA TRP A 255 -29.21 7.66 5.79
C TRP A 255 -28.17 6.82 6.53
N LEU A 256 -26.92 7.28 6.60
CA LEU A 256 -25.81 6.60 7.26
C LEU A 256 -26.03 6.49 8.77
N ALA A 257 -26.55 7.55 9.41
CA ALA A 257 -26.90 7.57 10.83
C ALA A 257 -28.03 6.58 11.20
N ARG A 258 -28.90 6.23 10.23
CA ARG A 258 -29.99 5.26 10.42
C ARG A 258 -29.56 3.81 10.18
N GLN A 259 -28.37 3.57 9.63
CA GLN A 259 -27.90 2.20 9.45
C GLN A 259 -27.66 1.58 10.84
N PRO A 260 -28.09 0.31 11.06
CA PRO A 260 -28.02 -0.31 12.38
C PRO A 260 -26.60 -0.22 12.97
N ALA A 261 -26.52 0.23 14.22
CA ALA A 261 -25.29 0.25 14.99
C ALA A 261 -24.74 -1.19 15.05
N ARG A 262 -23.48 -1.33 14.64
CA ARG A 262 -22.89 -2.55 14.11
C ARG A 262 -22.86 -3.72 15.10
N SER A 263 -23.02 -4.95 14.59
CA SER A 263 -22.64 -6.15 15.34
C SER A 263 -21.13 -6.15 15.63
N PRO A 264 -20.70 -6.59 16.83
CA PRO A 264 -19.29 -6.59 17.26
C PRO A 264 -18.36 -7.45 16.38
N THR A 265 -18.92 -8.35 15.57
CA THR A 265 -18.20 -9.18 14.60
C THR A 265 -17.97 -8.49 13.24
N SER A 266 -18.56 -7.32 13.03
CA SER A 266 -18.44 -6.58 11.77
C SER A 266 -17.41 -5.45 11.95
N PRO A 267 -16.25 -5.52 11.28
CA PRO A 267 -15.12 -4.63 11.50
C PRO A 267 -15.42 -3.23 10.97
N TRP A 268 -16.08 -2.43 11.80
CA TRP A 268 -16.43 -1.07 11.43
C TRP A 268 -16.27 -0.12 12.63
N ARG A 269 -15.18 0.65 12.65
CA ARG A 269 -15.13 2.04 13.13
C ARG A 269 -14.07 2.82 12.32
N PRO A 270 -14.28 4.13 12.08
CA PRO A 270 -13.22 5.02 11.62
C PRO A 270 -12.11 5.14 12.67
#